data_AF-A0A227J2R1-F1
#
_entry.id   AF-A0A227J2R1-F1
#
_cell.length_a   1.000
_cell.length_b   1.000
_cell.length_c   1.000
_cell.angle_alpha   90.00
_cell.angle_beta   90.00
_cell.angle_gamma   90.00
#
_symmetry.space_group_name_H-M   'P 1'
#
loop_
_entity.id
_entity.type
_entity.pdbx_description
1 polymer ?
#
loop_
_entity_poly.entity_id
_entity_poly.type
_entity_poly.pdbx_seq_one_letter_code
_entity_poly.pdbx_strand_id
1 'polypeptide(L)'
;DNAFAQNQVSRAALKAERQNLKVIEAQLGDQKGQSTAVRIAKNGIEKAQLDLANTAVLAPSDGVVTNLQLEVGTMANTNMPLLTFVPTGSLWVAA
;
A
#
# COMPACT_ATOMS: atom_id res chain seq x y z
N ASP A 1 -36.88 -9.48 44.39
CA ASP A 1 -36.89 -8.69 43.14
C ASP A 1 -35.62 -7.91 42.87
N ASN A 2 -35.11 -7.08 43.80
CA ASN A 2 -33.93 -6.25 43.55
C ASN A 2 -32.65 -7.05 43.15
N ALA A 3 -32.38 -8.19 43.80
CA ALA A 3 -31.24 -9.04 43.46
C ALA A 3 -31.31 -9.64 42.04
N PHE A 4 -32.53 -9.92 41.54
CA PHE A 4 -32.75 -10.45 40.20
C PHE A 4 -32.54 -9.37 39.14
N ALA A 5 -33.04 -8.15 39.40
CA ALA A 5 -32.79 -6.98 38.55
C ALA A 5 -31.29 -6.65 38.48
N GLN A 6 -30.60 -6.60 39.63
CA GLN A 6 -29.15 -6.36 39.69
C GLN A 6 -28.36 -7.40 38.89
N ASN A 7 -28.73 -8.68 39.01
CA ASN A 7 -28.07 -9.77 38.31
C ASN A 7 -28.26 -9.72 36.80
N GLN A 8 -29.45 -9.32 36.32
CA GLN A 8 -29.70 -9.09 34.89
C GLN A 8 -28.85 -7.95 34.34
N VAL A 9 -28.74 -6.84 35.07
CA VAL A 9 -27.89 -5.70 34.69
C VAL A 9 -26.42 -6.13 34.60
N SER A 10 -25.90 -6.86 35.59
CA SER A 10 -24.53 -7.37 35.56
C SER A 10 -24.27 -8.32 34.39
N ARG A 11 -25.23 -9.18 34.03
CA ARG A 11 -25.10 -10.06 32.85
C ARG A 11 -25.10 -9.27 31.54
N ALA A 12 -25.96 -8.26 31.43
CA ALA A 12 -26.00 -7.40 30.26
C ALA A 12 -24.68 -6.64 30.09
N ALA A 13 -24.13 -6.08 31.18
CA ALA A 13 -22.84 -5.43 31.19
C ALA A 13 -21.70 -6.38 30.81
N LEU A 14 -21.67 -7.60 31.37
CA LEU A 14 -20.68 -8.61 31.00
C LEU A 14 -20.77 -9.00 29.52
N LYS A 15 -22.00 -9.09 28.97
CA LYS A 15 -22.20 -9.38 27.54
C LYS A 15 -21.68 -8.24 26.67
N ALA A 16 -21.95 -6.99 27.02
CA ALA A 16 -21.45 -5.82 26.31
C ALA A 16 -19.92 -5.77 26.32
N GLU A 17 -19.28 -5.99 27.48
CA GLU A 17 -17.81 -5.98 27.57
C GLU A 17 -17.17 -7.13 26.79
N ARG A 18 -17.79 -8.32 26.77
CA ARG A 18 -17.32 -9.42 25.91
C ARG A 18 -17.41 -9.10 24.43
N GLN A 19 -18.43 -8.36 24.01
CA GLN A 19 -18.53 -7.89 22.62
C GLN A 19 -17.44 -6.85 22.33
N ASN A 20 -17.19 -5.93 23.26
CA ASN A 20 -16.14 -4.93 23.14
C ASN A 20 -14.75 -5.58 23.02
N LEU A 21 -14.46 -6.59 23.86
CA LEU A 21 -13.23 -7.37 23.78
C LEU A 21 -13.04 -8.01 22.39
N LYS A 22 -14.08 -8.64 21.85
CA LYS A 22 -14.02 -9.23 20.50
C LYS A 22 -13.72 -8.20 19.41
N VAL A 23 -14.26 -6.99 19.53
CA VAL A 23 -13.96 -5.89 18.59
C VAL A 23 -12.48 -5.48 18.70
N ILE A 24 -11.96 -5.36 19.91
CA ILE A 24 -10.55 -5.01 20.16
C ILE A 24 -9.62 -6.10 19.63
N GLU A 25 -9.91 -7.38 19.90
CA GLU A 25 -9.16 -8.52 19.38
C GLU A 25 -9.14 -8.53 17.84
N ALA A 26 -10.29 -8.30 17.20
CA ALA A 26 -10.38 -8.20 15.75
C ALA A 26 -9.57 -7.02 15.17
N GLN A 27 -9.51 -5.88 15.89
CA GLN A 27 -8.69 -4.73 15.48
C GLN A 27 -7.19 -4.98 15.67
N LEU A 28 -6.80 -5.73 16.70
CA LEU A 28 -5.42 -6.08 16.98
C LEU A 28 -4.85 -7.08 15.95
N GLY A 29 -5.73 -7.93 15.40
CA GLY A 29 -5.39 -9.02 14.50
C GLY A 29 -4.81 -10.23 15.25
N ASP A 30 -4.63 -11.34 14.54
CA ASP A 30 -4.26 -12.64 15.13
C ASP A 30 -2.86 -12.64 15.79
N GLN A 31 -1.99 -11.71 15.42
CA GLN A 31 -0.62 -11.60 15.93
C GLN A 31 -0.20 -10.14 16.16
N LYS A 32 0.76 -9.94 17.07
CA LYS A 32 1.34 -8.63 17.35
C LYS A 32 1.89 -8.01 16.06
N GLY A 33 1.36 -6.84 15.68
CA GLY A 33 1.76 -6.11 14.48
C GLY A 33 0.97 -6.47 13.21
N GLN A 34 -0.10 -7.26 13.31
CA GLN A 34 -1.06 -7.53 12.24
C GLN A 34 -2.28 -6.62 12.28
N SER A 35 -2.35 -5.70 13.25
CA SER A 35 -3.44 -4.73 13.33
C SER A 35 -3.53 -3.92 12.04
N THR A 36 -4.75 -3.57 11.65
CA THR A 36 -5.01 -2.84 10.41
C THR A 36 -4.20 -1.54 10.33
N ALA A 37 -4.06 -0.81 11.44
CA ALA A 37 -3.28 0.41 11.51
C ALA A 37 -1.78 0.18 11.20
N VAL A 38 -1.19 -0.90 11.73
CA VAL A 38 0.22 -1.23 11.47
C VAL A 38 0.42 -1.63 10.01
N ARG A 39 -0.51 -2.42 9.44
CA ARG A 39 -0.46 -2.80 8.03
C ARG A 39 -0.57 -1.59 7.09
N ILE A 40 -1.46 -0.64 7.39
CA ILE A 40 -1.57 0.62 6.65
C ILE A 40 -0.26 1.41 6.72
N ALA A 41 0.34 1.53 7.90
CA ALA A 41 1.60 2.24 8.07
C ALA A 41 2.75 1.58 7.27
N LYS A 42 2.84 0.25 7.28
CA LYS A 42 3.82 -0.51 6.48
C LYS A 42 3.63 -0.27 4.98
N ASN A 43 2.39 -0.38 4.49
CA ASN A 43 2.07 -0.08 3.09
C ASN A 43 2.44 1.35 2.70
N GLY A 44 2.28 2.32 3.61
CA GLY A 44 2.70 3.70 3.39
C GLY A 44 4.21 3.84 3.20
N ILE A 45 5.01 3.10 3.98
CA ILE A 45 6.47 3.06 3.83
C ILE A 45 6.85 2.42 2.50
N GLU A 46 6.27 1.26 2.17
CA GLU A 46 6.53 0.57 0.90
C GLU A 46 6.17 1.44 -0.31
N LYS A 47 5.04 2.16 -0.24
CA LYS A 47 4.62 3.15 -1.25
C LYS A 47 5.66 4.26 -1.41
N ALA A 48 6.12 4.85 -0.30
CA ALA A 48 7.13 5.92 -0.34
C ALA A 48 8.48 5.44 -0.89
N GLN A 49 8.87 4.21 -0.58
CA GLN A 49 10.08 3.59 -1.13
C GLN A 49 9.96 3.35 -2.64
N LEU A 50 8.82 2.87 -3.11
CA LEU A 50 8.53 2.70 -4.53
C LEU A 50 8.54 4.06 -5.26
N ASP A 51 7.91 5.08 -4.68
CA ASP A 51 7.88 6.42 -5.24
C ASP A 51 9.29 7.00 -5.35
N LEU A 52 10.15 6.80 -4.34
CA LEU A 52 11.56 7.18 -4.39
C LEU A 52 12.33 6.41 -5.48
N ALA A 53 12.15 5.09 -5.58
CA ALA A 53 12.81 4.29 -6.61
C ALA A 53 12.43 4.74 -8.03
N ASN A 54 11.17 5.14 -8.24
CA ASN A 54 10.67 5.65 -9.52
C ASN A 54 11.22 7.05 -9.89
N THR A 55 11.92 7.75 -8.98
CA THR A 55 12.60 9.00 -9.32
C THR A 55 13.85 8.79 -10.17
N ALA A 56 14.43 7.59 -10.13
CA ALA A 56 15.58 7.20 -10.92
C ALA A 56 15.16 6.25 -12.05
N VAL A 57 15.03 6.78 -13.26
CA VAL A 57 14.67 5.97 -14.43
C VAL A 57 15.93 5.38 -15.04
N LEU A 58 16.07 4.06 -14.96
CA LEU A 58 17.20 3.29 -15.50
C LEU A 58 16.77 2.50 -16.74
N ALA A 59 17.70 2.32 -17.68
CA ALA A 59 17.45 1.47 -18.84
C ALA A 59 17.28 -0.01 -18.41
N PRO A 60 16.27 -0.73 -18.93
CA PRO A 60 16.04 -2.13 -18.56
C PRO A 60 17.03 -3.11 -19.21
N SER A 61 17.69 -2.70 -20.29
CA SER A 61 18.67 -3.47 -21.05
C SER A 61 19.56 -2.53 -21.88
N ASP A 62 20.50 -3.09 -22.62
CA ASP A 62 21.18 -2.36 -23.69
C ASP A 62 20.19 -1.98 -24.80
N GLY A 63 20.34 -0.78 -25.35
CA GLY A 63 19.40 -0.21 -26.30
C GLY A 63 19.76 1.20 -26.75
N VAL A 64 18.87 1.79 -27.53
CA VAL A 64 18.99 3.16 -28.06
C VAL A 64 17.77 3.98 -27.63
N VAL A 65 18.01 5.21 -27.18
CA VAL A 65 16.94 6.18 -26.91
C VAL A 65 16.68 7.02 -28.15
N THR A 66 15.42 7.19 -28.50
CA THR A 66 14.96 8.07 -29.58
C THR A 66 13.84 9.00 -29.06
N ASN A 67 13.57 10.09 -29.79
CA ASN A 67 12.48 11.02 -29.48
C ASN A 67 12.52 11.55 -28.02
N LEU A 68 13.68 11.98 -27.55
CA LEU A 68 13.84 12.56 -26.20
C LEU A 68 13.30 13.99 -26.17
N GLN A 69 12.30 14.24 -25.33
CA GLN A 69 11.64 15.54 -25.19
C GLN A 69 11.80 16.10 -23.77
N LEU A 70 13.03 16.07 -23.26
CA LEU A 70 13.34 16.51 -21.90
C LEU A 70 14.62 17.35 -21.85
N GLU A 71 14.58 18.38 -21.01
CA GLU A 71 15.73 19.19 -20.63
C GLU A 71 15.82 19.32 -19.11
N VAL A 72 17.01 19.63 -18.59
CA VAL A 72 17.22 19.84 -17.15
C VAL A 72 16.30 20.94 -16.63
N GLY A 73 15.57 20.64 -15.56
CA GLY A 73 14.56 21.53 -14.99
C GLY A 73 13.15 21.36 -15.56
N THR A 74 12.97 20.50 -16.57
CA THR A 74 11.63 20.11 -17.05
C THR A 74 10.93 19.23 -16.03
N MET A 75 9.65 19.50 -15.77
CA MET A 75 8.80 18.68 -14.91
C MET A 75 8.32 17.43 -15.66
N ALA A 76 8.65 16.25 -15.15
CA ALA A 76 8.13 14.98 -15.65
C ALA A 76 6.82 14.62 -14.92
N ASN A 77 5.75 14.40 -15.67
CA ASN A 77 4.44 14.00 -15.13
C ASN A 77 4.16 12.52 -15.42
N THR A 78 3.46 11.86 -14.51
CA THR A 78 3.01 10.48 -14.69
C THR A 78 2.13 10.35 -15.94
N ASN A 79 2.25 9.22 -16.65
CA ASN A 79 1.51 8.90 -17.88
C ASN A 79 1.77 9.85 -19.07
N MET A 80 2.82 10.66 -19.01
CA MET A 80 3.27 11.45 -20.15
C MET A 80 4.49 10.76 -20.79
N PRO A 81 4.44 10.38 -22.08
CA PRO A 81 5.60 9.80 -22.75
C PRO A 81 6.67 10.89 -22.98
N LEU A 82 7.89 10.63 -22.52
CA LEU A 82 9.00 11.61 -22.56
C LEU A 82 10.15 11.18 -23.48
N LEU A 83 10.26 9.89 -23.76
CA LEU A 83 11.28 9.28 -24.61
C LEU A 83 10.78 7.95 -25.16
N THR A 84 11.45 7.45 -26.21
CA THR A 84 11.28 6.09 -26.72
C THR A 84 12.56 5.30 -26.49
N PHE A 85 12.44 4.07 -25.97
CA PHE A 85 13.57 3.16 -25.75
C PHE A 85 13.45 1.95 -26.67
N VAL A 86 14.51 1.64 -27.42
CA VAL A 86 14.58 0.53 -28.38
C VAL A 86 15.68 -0.45 -27.94
N PRO A 87 15.34 -1.65 -27.46
CA PRO A 87 16.34 -2.66 -27.09
C PRO A 87 17.13 -3.14 -28.31
N THR A 88 18.44 -3.35 -28.16
CA THR A 88 19.32 -3.82 -29.25
C THR A 88 19.35 -5.35 -29.38
N GLY A 89 18.94 -6.09 -28.34
CA GLY A 89 19.00 -7.55 -28.29
C GLY A 89 17.78 -8.29 -28.86
N SER A 90 16.71 -7.60 -29.26
CA SER A 90 15.46 -8.23 -29.69
C SER A 90 14.90 -7.58 -30.95
N LEU A 91 15.40 -7.99 -32.12
CA LEU A 91 14.82 -7.60 -33.40
C LEU A 91 13.71 -8.59 -33.78
N TRP A 92 12.48 -8.12 -33.83
CA TRP A 92 11.34 -8.87 -34.34
C TRP A 92 10.73 -8.11 -35.52
N VAL A 93 10.57 -8.77 -36.67
CA VAL A 93 9.92 -8.22 -37.86
C VAL A 93 8.48 -8.72 -37.88
N ALA A 94 7.51 -7.80 -37.89
CA ALA A 94 6.11 -8.12 -38.17
C ALA A 94 5.81 -7.72 -39.63
N ALA A 95 5.25 -8.64 -40.42
CA ALA A 95 4.83 -8.46 -41.80
C ALA A 95 3.31 -8.55 -41.93
#